data_AF-Q4TAY4-F1
#
_entry.id   AF-Q4TAY4-F1
#
_cell.length_a   1.000
_cell.length_b   1.000
_cell.length_c   1.000
_cell.angle_alpha   90.00
_cell.angle_beta   90.00
_cell.angle_gamma   90.00
#
_symmetry.space_group_name_H-M   'P 1'
#
loop_
_entity.id
_entity.type
_entity.pdbx_description
1 polymer ?
#
loop_
_entity_poly.entity_id
_entity_poly.type
_entity_poly.pdbx_seq_one_letter_code
_entity_poly.pdbx_strand_id
1 'polypeptide(L)'
;RDFVYYNDIYAFSLEAFSWSRLSPSGFGPSPRSACQMTPTPDGTGVIIYGGYSKVRVKKDVEKGTIHSDMFLLKREGKEGQDKWTWSRVSPSGSKPPPRSGFSLAVGPGGRAVLFGGVCDEEEEESLSGDFYNDLYLYDIVKNRWFPGLLR
;
A
#
# COMPACT_ATOMS: atom_id res chain seq x y z
N ARG A 1 8.95 -2.78 -23.38
CA ARG A 1 7.63 -3.30 -22.93
C ARG A 1 6.99 -2.15 -22.18
N ASP A 2 5.83 -1.67 -22.62
CA ASP A 2 5.14 -0.60 -21.91
C ASP A 2 4.58 -1.15 -20.59
N PHE A 3 4.79 -0.43 -19.48
CA PHE A 3 4.16 -0.71 -18.19
C PHE A 3 2.92 0.18 -18.03
N VAL A 4 1.82 -0.43 -17.60
CA VAL A 4 0.60 0.28 -17.21
C VAL A 4 0.32 -0.07 -15.76
N TYR A 5 0.22 0.97 -14.93
CA TYR A 5 -0.19 0.83 -13.55
C TYR A 5 -1.66 1.23 -13.44
N TYR A 6 -2.38 0.57 -12.55
CA TYR A 6 -3.79 0.85 -12.29
C TYR A 6 -3.99 1.29 -10.84
N ASN A 7 -5.11 1.97 -10.61
CA ASN A 7 -5.61 2.33 -9.29
C ASN A 7 -7.11 2.02 -9.15
N ASP A 8 -7.66 1.21 -10.06
CA ASP A 8 -9.02 0.72 -9.92
C ASP A 8 -9.07 -0.37 -8.83
N ILE A 9 -10.23 -0.47 -8.19
CA ILE A 9 -10.48 -1.43 -7.13
C ILE A 9 -11.67 -2.28 -7.53
N TYR A 10 -11.53 -3.59 -7.33
CA TYR A 10 -12.61 -4.54 -7.47
C TYR A 10 -12.83 -5.26 -6.16
N ALA A 11 -14.09 -5.59 -5.87
CA ALA A 11 -14.46 -6.48 -4.80
C ALA A 11 -14.90 -7.82 -5.40
N PHE A 12 -14.46 -8.92 -4.81
CA PHE A 12 -14.96 -10.25 -5.16
C PHE A 12 -16.00 -10.69 -4.14
N SER A 13 -17.21 -11.01 -4.61
CA SER A 13 -18.24 -11.60 -3.77
C SER A 13 -18.04 -13.11 -3.71
N LEU A 14 -17.93 -13.67 -2.50
CA LEU A 14 -17.89 -15.12 -2.31
C LEU A 14 -19.27 -15.77 -2.48
N GLU A 15 -20.35 -15.01 -2.26
CA GLU A 15 -21.73 -15.50 -2.44
C GLU A 15 -22.09 -15.55 -3.92
N ALA A 16 -21.86 -14.46 -4.65
CA ALA A 16 -22.18 -14.35 -6.07
C ALA A 16 -21.06 -14.83 -6.99
N PHE A 17 -19.91 -15.21 -6.43
CA PHE A 17 -18.70 -15.66 -7.13
C PHE A 17 -18.31 -14.78 -8.33
N SER A 18 -18.39 -13.47 -8.14
CA SER A 18 -18.20 -12.48 -9.21
C SER A 18 -17.46 -11.25 -8.71
N TRP A 19 -16.77 -10.59 -9.64
CA TRP A 19 -16.10 -9.32 -9.40
C TRP A 19 -17.04 -8.15 -9.70
N SER A 20 -17.09 -7.17 -8.81
CA SER A 20 -17.71 -5.87 -9.06
C SER A 20 -16.64 -4.78 -8.98
N ARG A 21 -16.70 -3.83 -9.91
CA ARG A 21 -15.85 -2.64 -9.84
C ARG A 21 -16.39 -1.71 -8.78
N LEU A 22 -15.54 -1.32 -7.83
CA LEU A 22 -15.87 -0.27 -6.88
C LEU A 22 -15.63 1.10 -7.52
N SER A 23 -16.45 2.07 -7.14
CA SER A 23 -16.28 3.49 -7.51
C SER A 23 -16.13 4.35 -6.26
N PRO A 24 -15.00 4.26 -5.53
CA PRO A 24 -14.82 5.03 -4.31
C PRO A 24 -14.72 6.52 -4.61
N SER A 25 -15.31 7.34 -3.75
CA SER A 25 -15.14 8.80 -3.78
C SER A 25 -13.90 9.22 -2.99
N GLY A 26 -13.44 10.47 -3.17
CA GLY A 26 -12.26 11.00 -2.49
C GLY A 26 -10.94 10.74 -3.24
N PHE A 27 -9.82 11.10 -2.60
CA PHE A 27 -8.48 10.99 -3.19
C PHE A 27 -7.78 9.71 -2.74
N GLY A 28 -7.72 8.74 -3.64
CA GLY A 28 -7.02 7.47 -3.44
C GLY A 28 -5.55 7.50 -3.87
N PRO A 29 -4.85 6.35 -3.79
CA PRO A 29 -3.49 6.21 -4.28
C PRO A 29 -3.39 6.48 -5.78
N SER A 30 -2.24 7.01 -6.20
CA SER A 30 -1.84 7.00 -7.61
C SER A 30 -1.69 5.55 -8.11
N PRO A 31 -1.81 5.30 -9.42
CA PRO A 31 -1.56 3.98 -9.99
C PRO A 31 -0.20 3.41 -9.58
N ARG A 32 -0.19 2.17 -9.10
CA ARG A 32 1.00 1.51 -8.52
C ARG A 32 0.87 -0.01 -8.49
N SER A 33 2.00 -0.70 -8.34
CA SER A 33 2.08 -2.14 -8.09
C SER A 33 2.78 -2.41 -6.75
N ALA A 34 2.76 -3.67 -6.31
CA ALA A 34 3.48 -4.15 -5.12
C ALA A 34 3.19 -3.37 -3.81
N CYS A 35 2.09 -2.62 -3.76
CA CYS A 35 1.59 -2.04 -2.52
C CYS A 35 1.06 -3.15 -1.61
N GLN A 36 1.19 -2.97 -0.30
CA GLN A 36 0.66 -3.92 0.68
C GLN A 36 -0.68 -3.44 1.20
N MET A 37 -1.55 -4.40 1.53
CA MET A 37 -2.92 -4.17 1.99
C MET A 37 -3.14 -4.84 3.34
N THR A 38 -3.79 -4.15 4.28
CA THR A 38 -4.23 -4.72 5.56
C THR A 38 -5.67 -4.32 5.85
N PRO A 39 -6.55 -5.24 6.28
CA PRO A 39 -7.89 -4.87 6.72
C PRO A 39 -7.83 -3.99 7.97
N THR A 40 -8.85 -3.16 8.16
CA THR A 40 -9.09 -2.50 9.45
C THR A 40 -9.60 -3.53 10.47
N PRO A 41 -9.29 -3.38 11.77
CA PRO A 41 -9.70 -4.35 12.80
C PRO A 41 -11.22 -4.52 12.94
N ASP A 42 -12.00 -3.51 12.57
CA ASP A 42 -13.46 -3.51 12.56
C ASP A 42 -14.06 -4.14 11.28
N GLY A 43 -13.23 -4.53 10.31
CA GLY A 43 -13.65 -5.09 9.03
C GLY A 43 -14.33 -4.10 8.08
N THR A 44 -14.33 -2.80 8.38
CA THR A 44 -15.04 -1.78 7.58
C THR A 44 -14.20 -1.22 6.43
N GLY A 45 -12.93 -1.59 6.31
CA GLY A 45 -12.06 -1.06 5.27
C GLY A 45 -10.74 -1.78 5.12
N VAL A 46 -9.93 -1.24 4.22
CA VAL A 46 -8.58 -1.73 3.90
C VAL A 46 -7.62 -0.55 3.85
N ILE A 47 -6.49 -0.69 4.52
CA ILE A 47 -5.37 0.24 4.47
C ILE A 47 -4.40 -0.23 3.40
N ILE A 48 -3.98 0.68 2.52
CA ILE A 48 -3.00 0.48 1.48
C ILE A 48 -1.73 1.21 1.91
N TYR A 49 -0.57 0.54 1.82
CA TYR A 49 0.73 1.15 2.11
C TYR A 49 1.72 0.89 0.98
N GLY A 50 2.37 1.98 0.56
CA GLY A 50 3.53 1.97 -0.30
C GLY A 50 3.27 1.46 -1.71
N GLY A 51 4.25 0.73 -2.26
CA GLY A 51 4.26 0.23 -3.63
C GLY A 51 5.26 0.96 -4.53
N TYR A 52 5.19 0.67 -5.82
CA TYR A 52 6.07 1.25 -6.83
C TYR A 52 5.29 1.61 -8.09
N SER A 53 5.73 2.65 -8.79
CA SER A 53 5.29 2.93 -10.15
C SER A 53 6.46 3.46 -10.96
N LYS A 54 6.46 3.16 -12.26
CA LYS A 54 7.37 3.76 -13.24
C LYS A 54 6.55 4.60 -14.22
N VAL A 55 7.02 5.79 -14.55
CA VAL A 55 6.34 6.69 -15.50
C VAL A 55 7.37 7.19 -16.51
N ARG A 56 7.02 7.17 -17.81
CA ARG A 56 7.85 7.76 -18.86
C ARG A 56 7.74 9.28 -18.79
N VAL A 57 8.85 9.96 -18.54
CA VAL A 57 8.90 11.42 -18.40
C VAL A 57 9.41 12.11 -19.67
N LYS A 58 10.29 11.46 -20.44
CA LYS A 58 10.75 11.90 -21.76
C LYS A 58 10.94 10.70 -22.69
N LYS A 59 11.24 10.96 -23.96
CA LYS A 59 11.68 9.91 -24.88
C LYS A 59 12.89 9.20 -24.26
N ASP A 60 12.71 7.91 -24.00
CA ASP A 60 13.69 6.98 -23.43
C ASP A 60 14.17 7.31 -22.01
N VAL A 61 13.44 8.19 -21.29
CA VAL A 61 13.66 8.46 -19.87
C VAL A 61 12.43 8.05 -19.07
N GLU A 62 12.65 7.10 -18.18
CA GLU A 62 11.65 6.58 -17.26
C GLU A 62 12.03 7.00 -15.84
N LYS A 63 11.02 7.30 -15.01
CA LYS A 63 11.22 7.65 -13.61
C LYS A 63 10.49 6.64 -12.74
N GLY A 64 11.26 5.89 -11.95
CA GLY A 64 10.74 5.11 -10.84
C GLY A 64 10.24 5.99 -9.70
N THR A 65 9.21 5.56 -9.00
CA THR A 65 8.70 6.22 -7.80
C THR A 65 8.36 5.15 -6.78
N ILE A 66 9.13 5.13 -5.71
CA ILE A 66 8.81 4.39 -4.50
C ILE A 66 7.74 5.17 -3.74
N HIS A 67 6.62 4.53 -3.47
CA HIS A 67 5.54 5.12 -2.69
C HIS A 67 5.74 4.76 -1.21
N SER A 68 5.52 5.73 -0.33
CA SER A 68 5.55 5.53 1.14
C SER A 68 4.37 6.23 1.83
N ASP A 69 3.36 6.59 1.04
CA ASP A 69 2.07 7.09 1.50
C ASP A 69 1.15 5.93 1.93
N MET A 70 0.16 6.28 2.75
CA MET A 70 -0.87 5.36 3.22
C MET A 70 -2.25 5.92 2.91
N PHE A 71 -3.16 5.03 2.53
CA PHE A 71 -4.55 5.36 2.26
C PHE A 71 -5.46 4.35 2.94
N LEU A 72 -6.64 4.81 3.34
CA LEU A 72 -7.73 3.97 3.82
C LEU A 72 -8.85 3.99 2.79
N LEU A 73 -9.18 2.81 2.28
CA LEU A 73 -10.44 2.55 1.58
C LEU A 73 -11.46 2.10 2.61
N LYS A 74 -12.49 2.91 2.84
CA LYS A 74 -13.51 2.62 3.86
C LYS A 74 -14.88 2.46 3.23
N ARG A 75 -15.59 1.42 3.67
CA ARG A 75 -17.01 1.22 3.39
C ARG A 75 -17.82 2.13 4.30
N GLU A 76 -18.72 2.88 3.70
CA GLU A 76 -19.62 3.80 4.38
C GLU A 76 -21.07 3.33 4.21
N GLY A 77 -21.91 3.62 5.21
CA GLY A 77 -23.34 3.30 5.17
C GLY A 77 -23.71 1.96 5.82
N LYS A 78 -24.98 1.58 5.67
CA LYS A 78 -25.53 0.33 6.23
C LYS A 78 -25.25 -0.85 5.30
N GLU A 79 -25.41 -2.07 5.82
CA GLU A 79 -25.39 -3.29 5.02
C GLU A 79 -26.31 -3.16 3.79
N GLY A 80 -25.80 -3.54 2.62
CA GLY A 80 -26.49 -3.38 1.33
C GLY A 80 -26.21 -2.08 0.58
N GLN A 81 -25.55 -1.09 1.21
CA GLN A 81 -25.02 0.07 0.49
C GLN A 81 -23.55 -0.18 0.08
N ASP A 82 -23.25 0.16 -1.18
CA ASP A 82 -21.93 -0.03 -1.79
C ASP A 82 -21.21 1.32 -1.95
N LYS A 83 -21.18 2.09 -0.86
CA LYS A 83 -20.53 3.40 -0.83
C LYS A 83 -19.13 3.25 -0.25
N TRP A 84 -18.13 3.58 -1.07
CA TRP A 84 -16.73 3.51 -0.68
C TRP A 84 -16.08 4.90 -0.72
N THR A 85 -15.16 5.15 0.20
CA THR A 85 -14.45 6.43 0.31
C THR A 85 -12.96 6.21 0.53
N TRP A 86 -12.15 7.01 -0.15
CA TRP A 86 -10.72 7.12 0.08
C TRP A 86 -10.41 8.25 1.06
N SER A 87 -9.48 7.98 1.97
CA SER A 87 -8.86 9.00 2.80
C SER A 87 -7.37 8.74 2.95
N ARG A 88 -6.57 9.80 3.07
CA ARG A 88 -5.13 9.66 3.34
C ARG A 88 -4.91 9.36 4.82
N VAL A 89 -4.04 8.40 5.10
CA VAL A 89 -3.63 8.04 6.46
C VAL A 89 -2.24 8.61 6.72
N SER A 90 -2.09 9.28 7.87
CA SER A 90 -0.81 9.84 8.30
C SER A 90 -0.41 9.20 9.63
N PRO A 91 0.35 8.09 9.61
CA PRO A 91 0.73 7.42 10.84
C PRO A 91 1.80 8.20 11.59
N SER A 92 1.75 8.08 12.91
CA SER A 92 2.80 8.58 13.81
C SER A 92 3.92 7.55 13.99
N GLY A 93 4.96 7.91 14.75
CA GLY A 93 6.05 6.99 15.11
C GLY A 93 7.12 6.85 14.03
N SER A 94 7.89 5.75 14.11
CA SER A 94 9.08 5.51 13.30
C SER A 94 8.72 4.70 12.07
N LYS A 95 8.42 5.40 10.98
CA LYS A 95 8.06 4.80 9.69
C LYS A 95 9.28 4.10 9.06
N PRO A 96 9.08 3.02 8.29
CA PRO A 96 10.12 2.50 7.43
C PRO A 96 10.64 3.58 6.47
N PRO A 97 11.95 3.65 6.18
CA PRO A 97 12.47 4.46 5.08
C PRO A 97 11.89 3.96 3.74
N PRO A 98 11.94 4.79 2.67
CA PRO A 98 11.44 4.41 1.35
C PRO A 98 11.95 3.05 0.90
N ARG A 99 11.00 2.18 0.52
CA ARG A 99 11.27 0.83 0.04
C ARG A 99 10.08 0.28 -0.73
N SER A 100 10.34 -0.61 -1.67
CA SER A 100 9.34 -1.39 -2.40
C SER A 100 9.60 -2.89 -2.23
N GLY A 101 8.70 -3.75 -2.72
CA GLY A 101 8.88 -5.20 -2.69
C GLY A 101 8.94 -5.83 -1.29
N PHE A 102 8.57 -5.09 -0.24
CA PHE A 102 8.51 -5.62 1.12
C PHE A 102 7.29 -6.53 1.31
N SER A 103 7.38 -7.43 2.29
CA SER A 103 6.28 -8.29 2.69
C SER A 103 5.53 -7.72 3.89
N LEU A 104 4.22 -7.95 3.96
CA LEU A 104 3.37 -7.56 5.09
C LEU A 104 2.55 -8.76 5.58
N ALA A 105 2.50 -8.96 6.89
CA ALA A 105 1.64 -9.94 7.53
C ALA A 105 0.81 -9.31 8.65
N VAL A 106 -0.48 -9.63 8.72
CA VAL A 106 -1.38 -9.13 9.77
C VAL A 106 -1.37 -10.11 10.93
N GLY A 107 -1.05 -9.59 12.11
CA GLY A 107 -1.08 -10.31 13.38
C GLY A 107 -2.27 -9.93 14.27
N PRO A 108 -2.40 -10.61 15.42
CA PRO A 108 -3.47 -10.33 16.38
C PRO A 108 -3.45 -8.89 16.92
N GLY A 109 -4.60 -8.41 17.37
CA GLY A 109 -4.72 -7.13 18.06
C GLY A 109 -4.52 -5.91 17.15
N GLY A 110 -4.79 -6.03 15.86
CA GLY A 110 -4.69 -4.93 14.90
C GLY A 110 -3.25 -4.50 14.66
N ARG A 111 -2.31 -5.45 14.61
CA ARG A 111 -0.90 -5.19 14.29
C ARG A 111 -0.56 -5.77 12.94
N ALA A 112 0.19 -5.05 12.12
CA ALA A 112 0.81 -5.60 10.93
C ALA A 112 2.34 -5.59 11.08
N VAL A 113 3.00 -6.63 10.57
CA VAL A 113 4.45 -6.77 10.55
C VAL A 113 4.90 -6.58 9.11
N LEU A 114 5.83 -5.66 8.91
CA LEU A 114 6.54 -5.45 7.65
C LEU A 114 7.95 -6.02 7.77
N PHE A 115 8.41 -6.73 6.74
CA PHE A 115 9.77 -7.24 6.66
C PHE A 115 10.42 -6.89 5.32
N GLY A 116 11.67 -6.42 5.40
CA GLY A 116 12.57 -6.24 4.28
C GLY A 116 12.11 -5.20 3.25
N GLY A 117 12.34 -5.50 1.97
CA GLY A 117 12.14 -4.61 0.82
C GLY A 117 13.45 -4.10 0.25
N VAL A 118 13.35 -3.29 -0.82
CA VAL A 118 14.50 -2.70 -1.51
C VAL A 118 14.25 -1.22 -1.82
N CYS A 119 15.28 -0.39 -1.70
CA CYS A 119 15.29 0.97 -2.23
C CYS A 119 16.21 1.02 -3.43
N ASP A 120 15.64 1.19 -4.62
CA ASP A 120 16.40 1.30 -5.86
C ASP A 120 16.71 2.78 -6.15
N GLU A 121 17.97 3.05 -6.47
CA GLU A 121 18.46 4.33 -7.00
C GLU A 121 18.87 4.11 -8.46
N GLU A 122 18.16 4.76 -9.39
CA GLU A 122 18.36 4.67 -10.84
C GLU A 122 18.98 6.00 -11.31
N GLU A 123 20.24 5.94 -11.76
CA GLU A 123 20.92 7.02 -12.49
C GLU A 123 20.94 6.69 -14.00
N GLU A 124 21.45 7.60 -14.83
CA GLU A 124 21.40 7.46 -16.31
C GLU A 124 22.04 6.16 -16.83
N GLU A 125 23.09 5.66 -16.15
CA GLU A 125 23.83 4.45 -16.55
C GLU A 125 23.98 3.42 -15.42
N SER A 126 23.40 3.67 -14.24
CA SER A 126 23.59 2.83 -13.06
C SER A 126 22.26 2.54 -12.37
N LEU A 127 22.13 1.32 -11.85
CA LEU A 127 21.03 0.92 -10.98
C LEU A 127 21.64 0.24 -9.76
N SER A 128 21.42 0.83 -8.58
CA SER A 128 21.85 0.27 -7.30
C SER A 128 20.65 0.07 -6.39
N GLY A 129 20.67 -0.97 -5.56
CA GLY A 129 19.55 -1.35 -4.70
C GLY A 129 20.01 -1.64 -3.28
N ASP A 130 19.47 -0.90 -2.32
CA ASP A 130 19.66 -1.15 -0.90
C ASP A 130 18.60 -2.12 -0.40
N PHE A 131 19.01 -3.37 -0.13
CA PHE A 131 18.14 -4.42 0.38
C PHE A 131 18.05 -4.37 1.90
N TYR A 132 16.83 -4.35 2.41
CA TYR A 132 16.55 -4.32 3.83
C TYR A 132 16.23 -5.72 4.36
N ASN A 133 16.68 -5.98 5.59
CA ASN A 133 16.38 -7.19 6.37
C ASN A 133 15.82 -6.85 7.76
N ASP A 134 15.34 -5.62 7.96
CA ASP A 134 14.76 -5.12 9.18
C ASP A 134 13.24 -5.41 9.25
N LEU A 135 12.68 -5.21 10.44
CA LEU A 135 11.27 -5.36 10.72
C LEU A 135 10.67 -4.04 11.15
N TYR A 136 9.40 -3.83 10.79
CA TYR A 136 8.57 -2.77 11.35
C TYR A 136 7.22 -3.32 11.79
N LEU A 137 6.68 -2.75 12.85
CA LEU A 137 5.35 -3.04 13.35
C LEU A 137 4.47 -1.82 13.13
N TYR A 138 3.32 -2.02 12.49
CA TYR A 138 2.26 -1.03 12.39
C TYR A 138 1.13 -1.38 13.33
N ASP A 139 0.88 -0.54 14.32
CA ASP A 139 -0.32 -0.59 15.15
C ASP A 139 -1.45 0.14 14.41
N ILE A 140 -2.39 -0.63 13.86
CA ILE A 140 -3.48 -0.13 13.03
C ILE A 140 -4.44 0.71 13.87
N VAL A 141 -4.70 0.30 15.11
CA VAL A 141 -5.63 0.99 16.03
C VAL A 141 -5.06 2.35 16.43
N LYS A 142 -3.77 2.41 16.73
CA LYS A 142 -3.09 3.66 17.11
C LYS A 142 -2.59 4.47 15.92
N ASN A 143 -2.71 3.94 14.70
CA ASN A 143 -2.15 4.52 13.49
C ASN A 143 -0.67 4.93 13.71
N ARG A 144 0.16 3.96 14.10
CA ARG A 144 1.55 4.22 14.54
C ARG A 144 2.53 3.13 14.14
N TRP A 145 3.69 3.54 13.64
CA TRP A 145 4.81 2.65 13.32
C TRP A 145 5.83 2.55 14.46
N PHE A 146 6.45 1.37 14.55
CA PHE A 146 7.53 1.04 15.47
C PHE A 146 8.59 0.20 14.75
N PRO A 147 9.89 0.37 15.06
CA PRO A 147 10.89 -0.60 14.63
C PRO A 147 10.64 -1.94 15.35
N GLY A 148 10.71 -3.04 14.60
CA GLY A 148 10.65 -4.40 15.12
C GLY A 148 12.04 -4.90 15.46
N LEU A 149 12.17 -5.64 16.56
CA LEU A 149 13.38 -6.37 16.92
C LEU A 149 13.00 -7.83 17.12
N LEU A 150 13.67 -8.74 16.42
CA LEU A 150 13.68 -10.15 16.80
C LEU A 150 14.66 -10.28 17.96
N ARG A 151 14.18 -10.82 19.08
CA ARG A 151 15.01 -11.22 20.21
C ARG A 151 15.07 -12.74 20.25
#